data_AF-A0AAC8N3G4-F1
#
_entry.id   AF-A0AAC8N3G4-F1
#
_cell.length_a   1.000
_cell.length_b   1.000
_cell.length_c   1.000
_cell.angle_alpha   90.00
_cell.angle_beta   90.00
_cell.angle_gamma   90.00
#
_symmetry.space_group_name_H-M   'P 1'
#
loop_
_entity.id
_entity.type
_entity.pdbx_description
1 polymer ?
#
loop_
_entity_poly.entity_id
_entity_poly.type
_entity_poly.pdbx_seq_one_letter_code
_entity_poly.pdbx_strand_id
1 'polypeptide(L)'
;MKYFNKDWYKEMQVSGFLNFSETVEEWEEMLRESEKIGMDYKQSLREDAEEKKEDLLKFLPKSLHPYIHDNTINSEYPSEKLKKLMLE
;
A
#
# COMPACT_ATOMS: atom_id res chain seq x y z
N MET A 1 19.22 -22.48 7.59
CA MET A 1 17.83 -21.98 7.73
C MET A 1 17.00 -22.61 6.62
N LYS A 2 15.98 -23.39 6.96
CA LYS A 2 15.30 -24.30 6.02
C LYS A 2 13.89 -23.85 5.60
N TYR A 3 13.48 -22.58 5.73
CA TYR A 3 12.08 -22.20 5.39
C TYR A 3 11.88 -20.76 4.84
N PHE A 4 12.90 -20.10 4.30
CA PHE A 4 12.64 -18.89 3.50
C PHE A 4 12.15 -19.32 2.12
N ASN A 5 10.86 -19.62 1.99
CA ASN A 5 10.26 -19.81 0.68
C ASN A 5 10.00 -18.42 0.05
N LYS A 6 10.19 -18.30 -1.26
CA LYS A 6 10.09 -17.01 -1.99
C LYS A 6 8.72 -16.36 -1.82
N ASP A 7 7.67 -17.17 -1.66
CA ASP A 7 6.30 -16.69 -1.51
C ASP A 7 6.06 -16.06 -0.13
N TRP A 8 6.62 -16.61 0.94
CA TRP A 8 6.54 -16.07 2.29
C TRP A 8 7.24 -14.71 2.38
N TYR A 9 8.38 -14.56 1.68
CA TYR A 9 9.06 -13.27 1.59
C TYR A 9 8.20 -12.23 0.85
N LYS A 10 7.60 -12.61 -0.28
CA LYS A 10 6.68 -11.73 -1.03
C LYS A 10 5.43 -11.37 -0.23
N GLU A 11 4.87 -12.33 0.50
CA GLU A 11 3.72 -12.12 1.39
C GLU A 11 4.07 -11.11 2.49
N MET A 12 5.24 -11.23 3.12
CA MET A 12 5.71 -10.23 4.09
C MET A 12 5.90 -8.84 3.46
N GLN A 13 6.43 -8.75 2.23
CA GLN A 13 6.57 -7.47 1.53
C GLN A 13 5.21 -6.84 1.24
N VAL A 14 4.21 -7.64 0.86
CA VAL A 14 2.82 -7.19 0.66
C VAL A 14 2.21 -6.68 1.97
N SER A 15 2.39 -7.39 3.10
CA SER A 15 1.92 -6.91 4.40
C SER A 15 2.57 -5.60 4.82
N GLY A 16 3.89 -5.46 4.63
CA GLY A 16 4.61 -4.22 4.95
C GLY A 16 4.22 -3.05 4.04
N PHE A 17 3.77 -3.34 2.81
CA PHE A 17 3.29 -2.32 1.89
C PHE A 17 2.00 -1.66 2.39
N LEU A 18 1.09 -2.40 3.04
CA LEU A 18 -0.19 -1.90 3.53
C LEU A 18 -0.09 -1.10 4.85
N ASN A 19 1.00 -0.35 5.05
CA ASN A 19 1.17 0.51 6.21
C ASN A 19 0.66 1.92 5.90
N PHE A 20 -0.48 2.28 6.48
CA PHE A 20 -1.16 3.55 6.25
C PHE A 20 -0.97 4.52 7.40
N SER A 21 -1.04 5.81 7.10
CA SER A 21 -1.25 6.84 8.13
C SER A 21 -2.52 6.56 8.92
N GLU A 22 -2.42 6.59 10.24
CA GLU A 22 -3.56 6.39 11.13
C GLU A 22 -4.48 7.62 11.06
N THR A 23 -3.89 8.80 10.89
CA THR A 23 -4.58 10.09 10.85
C THR A 23 -4.40 10.83 9.52
N VAL A 24 -5.33 11.75 9.22
CA VAL A 24 -5.21 12.61 8.03
C VAL A 24 -4.03 13.55 8.20
N GLU A 25 -3.78 14.01 9.42
CA GLU A 25 -2.69 14.91 9.77
C GLU A 25 -1.32 14.31 9.45
N GLU A 26 -1.10 13.04 9.80
CA GLU A 26 0.11 12.27 9.45
C GLU A 26 0.28 12.14 7.94
N TRP A 27 -0.81 11.85 7.22
CA TRP A 27 -0.78 11.72 5.76
C TRP A 27 -0.40 13.04 5.10
N GLU A 28 -1.01 14.15 5.52
CA GLU A 28 -0.69 15.47 5.00
C GLU A 28 0.73 15.91 5.36
N GLU A 29 1.24 15.52 6.54
CA GLU A 29 2.63 15.77 6.91
C GLU A 29 3.60 15.05 5.97
N MET A 30 3.37 13.76 5.67
CA MET A 30 4.19 13.04 4.71
C MET A 30 4.19 13.68 3.31
N LEU A 31 3.03 14.16 2.85
CA LEU A 31 2.93 14.89 1.57
C LEU A 31 3.76 16.18 1.59
N ARG A 32 3.64 16.99 2.66
CA ARG A 32 4.40 18.24 2.80
C ARG A 32 5.90 18.00 2.87
N GLU A 33 6.35 17.03 3.66
CA GLU A 33 7.79 16.73 3.79
C GLU A 33 8.38 16.19 2.48
N SER A 34 7.60 15.39 1.73
CA SER A 34 8.03 14.90 0.42
C SER A 34 8.10 16.03 -0.62
N GLU A 35 7.15 16.95 -0.61
CA GLU A 35 7.16 18.12 -1.50
C GLU A 35 8.39 19.02 -1.23
N LYS A 36 8.79 19.20 0.03
CA LYS A 36 9.99 19.99 0.40
C LYS A 36 11.28 19.44 -0.22
N ILE A 37 11.37 18.13 -0.44
CA ILE A 37 12.52 17.48 -1.08
C ILE A 37 12.32 17.28 -2.59
N GLY A 38 11.25 17.81 -3.17
CA GLY A 38 10.94 17.72 -4.59
C GLY A 38 10.40 16.34 -5.03
N MET A 39 9.86 15.56 -4.10
CA MET A 39 9.33 14.22 -4.36
C MET A 39 7.79 14.26 -4.46
N ASP A 40 7.24 13.73 -5.55
CA ASP A 40 5.81 13.42 -5.64
C ASP A 40 5.54 12.08 -4.95
N TYR A 41 5.18 12.17 -3.66
CA TYR A 41 4.95 11.00 -2.83
C TYR A 41 3.80 10.13 -3.33
N LYS A 42 2.70 10.73 -3.83
CA LYS A 42 1.56 9.98 -4.33
C LYS A 42 1.92 9.22 -5.60
N GLN A 43 2.67 9.85 -6.50
CA GLN A 43 3.14 9.19 -7.70
C GLN A 43 4.07 8.02 -7.37
N SER A 44 5.02 8.21 -6.44
CA SER A 44 5.88 7.12 -5.95
C SER A 44 5.08 5.93 -5.43
N LEU A 45 4.04 6.18 -4.63
CA LEU A 45 3.17 5.13 -4.11
C LEU A 45 2.39 4.39 -5.20
N ARG A 46 1.97 5.09 -6.26
CA ARG A 46 1.31 4.47 -7.43
C ARG A 46 2.25 3.58 -8.21
N GLU A 47 3.50 4.02 -8.38
CA GLU A 47 4.53 3.24 -9.05
C GLU A 47 4.86 1.98 -8.25
N ASP A 48 5.01 2.12 -6.92
CA ASP A 48 5.25 1.00 -6.02
C ASP A 48 4.11 -0.03 -6.03
N ALA A 49 2.85 0.43 -6.06
CA ALA A 49 1.67 -0.43 -6.14
C ALA A 49 1.58 -1.16 -7.48
N GLU A 50 1.92 -0.51 -8.59
CA GLU A 50 1.93 -1.14 -9.92
C GLU A 50 3.04 -2.18 -10.03
N GLU A 51 4.25 -1.89 -9.51
CA GLU A 51 5.37 -2.84 -9.48
C GLU A 51 4.99 -4.12 -8.72
N LYS A 52 4.24 -3.98 -7.62
CA LYS A 52 3.86 -5.08 -6.72
C LYS A 52 2.50 -5.69 -7.05
N LYS A 53 1.82 -5.22 -8.11
CA LYS A 53 0.43 -5.54 -8.45
C LYS A 53 0.12 -7.03 -8.49
N GLU A 54 0.99 -7.83 -9.12
CA GLU A 54 0.80 -9.28 -9.21
C GLU A 54 0.82 -9.95 -7.84
N ASP A 55 1.76 -9.54 -6.97
CA ASP A 55 1.86 -10.06 -5.61
C ASP A 55 0.69 -9.56 -4.75
N LEU A 56 0.28 -8.30 -4.90
CA LEU A 56 -0.91 -7.75 -4.23
C LEU A 56 -2.17 -8.55 -4.60
N LEU A 57 -2.41 -8.84 -5.88
CA LEU A 57 -3.55 -9.64 -6.34
C LEU A 57 -3.48 -11.10 -5.89
N LYS A 58 -2.26 -11.66 -5.75
CA LYS A 58 -2.03 -13.04 -5.31
C LYS A 58 -2.30 -13.21 -3.81
N PHE A 59 -1.80 -12.31 -2.98
CA PHE A 59 -1.78 -12.47 -1.53
C PHE A 59 -2.90 -11.73 -0.80
N LEU A 60 -3.47 -10.67 -1.37
CA LEU A 60 -4.54 -9.91 -0.72
C LEU A 60 -5.94 -10.46 -1.04
N PRO A 61 -6.89 -10.32 -0.09
CA PRO A 61 -8.29 -10.67 -0.31
C PRO A 61 -8.89 -10.01 -1.55
N LYS A 62 -9.80 -10.73 -2.23
CA LYS A 62 -10.51 -10.23 -3.42
C LYS A 62 -11.30 -8.94 -3.18
N SER A 63 -11.71 -8.68 -1.94
CA SER A 63 -12.37 -7.43 -1.54
C SER A 63 -11.50 -6.19 -1.76
N LEU A 64 -10.16 -6.35 -1.76
CA LEU A 64 -9.20 -5.29 -2.01
C LEU A 64 -8.80 -5.14 -3.48
N HIS A 65 -9.12 -6.13 -4.34
CA HIS A 65 -8.75 -6.12 -5.77
C HIS A 65 -9.21 -4.88 -6.53
N PRO A 66 -10.40 -4.30 -6.30
CA PRO A 66 -10.79 -3.05 -6.95
C PRO A 66 -9.79 -1.91 -6.69
N TYR A 67 -9.34 -1.73 -5.44
CA TYR A 67 -8.38 -0.69 -5.07
C TYR A 67 -6.98 -0.93 -5.66
N ILE A 68 -6.61 -2.19 -5.90
CA ILE A 68 -5.35 -2.57 -6.56
C ILE A 68 -5.43 -2.25 -8.06
N HIS A 69 -6.56 -2.57 -8.71
CA HIS A 69 -6.75 -2.27 -10.13
C HIS A 69 -6.82 -0.78 -10.42
N ASP A 70 -7.47 -0.02 -9.53
CA ASP A 70 -7.62 1.44 -9.65
C ASP A 70 -6.36 2.19 -9.18
N ASN A 71 -5.36 1.47 -8.64
CA ASN A 71 -4.12 2.01 -8.10
C ASN A 71 -4.33 3.05 -6.97
N THR A 72 -5.40 2.86 -6.19
CA THR A 72 -5.77 3.70 -5.06
C THR A 72 -5.52 3.01 -3.71
N ILE A 73 -4.97 1.79 -3.72
CA ILE A 73 -4.78 1.02 -2.49
C ILE A 73 -3.94 1.79 -1.47
N ASN A 74 -2.87 2.46 -1.92
CA ASN A 74 -1.93 3.21 -1.07
C ASN A 74 -1.69 4.66 -1.48
N SER A 75 -2.11 5.08 -2.67
CA SER A 75 -1.73 6.39 -3.21
C SER A 75 -2.55 7.58 -2.67
N GLU A 76 -3.52 7.30 -1.82
CA GLU A 76 -4.44 8.26 -1.22
C GLU A 76 -4.69 7.89 0.24
N TYR A 77 -5.17 8.87 1.03
CA TYR A 77 -5.61 8.58 2.39
C TYR A 77 -6.75 7.57 2.36
N PRO A 78 -6.66 6.45 3.11
CA PRO A 78 -7.62 5.36 2.97
C PRO A 78 -9.01 5.78 3.42
N SER A 79 -10.00 5.50 2.57
CA SER A 79 -11.41 5.65 2.94
C SER A 79 -11.76 4.77 4.15
N GLU A 80 -12.78 5.14 4.92
CA GLU A 80 -13.27 4.33 6.04
C GLU A 80 -13.68 2.91 5.63
N LYS A 81 -14.16 2.73 4.40
CA LYS A 81 -14.44 1.40 3.85
C LYS A 81 -13.15 0.59 3.66
N LEU A 82 -12.12 1.21 3.08
CA LEU A 82 -10.83 0.55 2.86
C LEU A 82 -10.17 0.18 4.19
N LYS A 83 -10.18 1.09 5.18
CA LYS A 83 -9.69 0.82 6.53
C LYS A 83 -10.37 -0.40 7.16
N LYS A 84 -11.70 -0.50 7.07
CA LYS A 84 -12.44 -1.66 7.59
C LYS A 84 -12.03 -2.97 6.90
N LEU A 85 -11.90 -2.96 5.58
CA LEU A 85 -11.50 -4.14 4.81
C LEU A 85 -10.07 -4.63 5.14
N MET A 86 -9.23 -3.77 5.74
CA MET A 86 -7.87 -4.12 6.15
C MET A 86 -7.76 -4.60 7.59
N LEU A 87 -8.81 -4.41 8.38
CA LEU A 87 -8.90 -4.89 9.77
C LEU A 87 -9.61 -6.26 9.86
N GLU A 88 -10.18 -6.75 8.75
CA GLU A 88 -10.83 -8.06 8.59
C GLU A 88 -9.83 -9.14 8.15
#